data_AF-A0A914P6B4-F1
#
_entry.id   AF-A0A914P6B4-F1
#
_cell.length_a   1.000
_cell.length_b   1.000
_cell.length_c   1.000
_cell.angle_alpha   90.00
_cell.angle_beta   90.00
_cell.angle_gamma   90.00
#
_symmetry.space_group_name_H-M   'P 1'
#
loop_
_entity.id
_entity.type
_entity.pdbx_description
1 polymer ?
#
loop_
_entity_poly.entity_id
_entity_poly.type
_entity_poly.pdbx_seq_one_letter_code
_entity_poly.pdbx_strand_id
1 'polypeptide(L)'
;MTGSFIIKNTKFAIKFIQDWMELEETFTREYGANDQAAIHQMFLNRYYPNHPRKEKCEKIWAKTVGIEEHSYYVGCARSIMDDRMEFDKIIIYPKGSHKAWVRDIWLTQSEWAPRDFMLHDLEEYKITNDPIQLNVSPYNYSNPFLSDAVFHSAFCTFPDGLNCWKYNSTFIKSDKIVDEKIKRKTKELRLRYLKYIDIL
;
A
#
# COMPACT_ATOMS: atom_id res chain seq x y z
N MET A 1 1.36 3.06 -0.77
CA MET A 1 1.38 2.91 0.68
C MET A 1 2.33 3.94 1.25
N THR A 2 1.97 4.49 2.40
CA THR A 2 2.77 5.44 3.20
C THR A 2 3.40 4.76 4.42
N GLY A 3 3.08 3.49 4.69
CA GLY A 3 3.66 2.72 5.80
C GLY A 3 5.11 2.25 5.61
N SER A 4 5.84 2.74 4.60
CA SER A 4 7.24 2.35 4.35
C SER A 4 8.01 3.43 3.62
N PHE A 5 8.84 4.18 4.35
CA PHE A 5 9.74 5.18 3.80
C PHE A 5 10.97 5.35 4.70
N ILE A 6 12.03 5.97 4.16
CA ILE A 6 13.19 6.43 4.93
C ILE A 6 13.29 7.93 4.72
N ILE A 7 13.47 8.66 5.81
CA ILE A 7 13.62 10.11 5.78
C ILE A 7 14.95 10.50 6.39
N LYS A 8 15.76 11.24 5.63
CA LYS A 8 17.01 11.81 6.11
C LYS A 8 16.72 13.05 6.95
N ASN A 9 17.30 13.13 8.16
CA ASN A 9 17.17 14.30 9.03
C ASN A 9 17.79 15.55 8.38
N THR A 10 16.95 16.37 7.75
CA THR A 10 17.34 17.59 7.03
C THR A 10 16.21 18.61 7.16
N LYS A 11 16.54 19.91 7.01
CA LYS A 11 15.52 20.98 7.00
C LYS A 11 14.41 20.75 5.98
N PHE A 12 14.76 20.22 4.80
CA PHE A 12 13.78 19.87 3.77
C PHE A 12 12.82 18.78 4.25
N ALA A 13 13.35 17.68 4.79
CA ALA A 13 12.57 16.56 5.25
C ALA A 13 11.62 16.93 6.40
N ILE A 14 12.11 17.71 7.37
CA ILE A 14 11.31 18.19 8.50
C ILE A 14 10.13 19.01 7.98
N LYS A 15 10.39 19.99 7.09
CA LYS A 15 9.33 20.81 6.51
C LYS A 15 8.35 19.99 5.67
N PHE A 16 8.85 19.02 4.90
CA PHE A 16 8.01 18.12 4.10
C PHE A 16 7.06 17.28 4.97
N ILE A 17 7.53 16.74 6.10
CA ILE A 17 6.67 16.01 7.04
C ILE A 17 5.64 16.95 7.67
N GLN A 18 6.05 18.15 8.10
CA GLN A 18 5.13 19.14 8.68
C GLN A 18 4.01 19.50 7.69
N ASP A 19 4.36 19.79 6.43
CA ASP A 19 3.38 20.11 5.38
C ASP A 19 2.44 18.95 5.09
N TRP A 20 2.94 17.73 5.14
CA TRP A 20 2.14 16.53 4.97
C TRP A 20 1.17 16.34 6.15
N MET A 21 1.63 16.48 7.40
CA MET A 21 0.79 16.38 8.60
C MET A 21 -0.30 17.46 8.63
N GLU A 22 0.05 18.72 8.38
CA GLU A 22 -0.90 19.83 8.33
C GLU A 22 -1.99 19.58 7.27
N LEU A 23 -1.62 19.01 6.12
CA LEU A 23 -2.58 18.65 5.09
C LEU A 23 -3.43 17.43 5.50
N GLU A 24 -2.85 16.42 6.13
CA GLU A 24 -3.60 15.26 6.63
C GLU A 24 -4.69 15.67 7.64
N GLU A 25 -4.41 16.64 8.50
CA GLU A 25 -5.40 17.17 9.46
C GLU A 25 -6.65 17.76 8.78
N THR A 26 -6.55 18.20 7.52
CA THR A 26 -7.72 18.68 6.77
C THR A 26 -8.58 17.54 6.20
N PHE A 27 -8.15 16.28 6.32
CA PHE A 27 -8.80 15.11 5.74
C PHE A 27 -9.63 14.42 6.83
N THR A 28 -10.90 14.79 6.95
CA THR A 28 -11.81 14.14 7.91
C THR A 28 -12.53 12.95 7.25
N ARG A 29 -11.85 11.80 7.13
CA ARG A 29 -12.50 10.52 6.76
C ARG A 29 -12.43 9.54 7.93
N GLU A 30 -13.55 8.85 8.17
CA GLU A 30 -13.71 7.90 9.27
C GLU A 30 -13.06 6.53 9.01
N TYR A 31 -12.82 6.15 7.75
CA TYR A 31 -12.32 4.80 7.40
C TYR A 31 -10.78 4.67 7.39
N GLY A 32 -10.03 5.73 7.73
CA GLY A 32 -8.57 5.75 7.77
C GLY A 32 -7.90 6.05 6.41
N ALA A 33 -6.56 5.92 6.37
CA ALA A 33 -5.70 6.20 5.21
C ALA A 33 -5.61 7.68 4.76
N ASN A 34 -5.90 8.62 5.68
CA ASN A 34 -5.80 10.06 5.43
C ASN A 34 -4.37 10.46 5.06
N ASP A 35 -3.37 9.91 5.76
CA ASP A 35 -1.94 10.06 5.46
C ASP A 35 -1.63 9.75 3.99
N GLN A 36 -2.13 8.62 3.47
CA GLN A 36 -1.91 8.24 2.08
C GLN A 36 -2.63 9.18 1.12
N ALA A 37 -3.85 9.62 1.43
CA ALA A 37 -4.56 10.55 0.56
C ALA A 37 -3.87 11.92 0.55
N ALA A 38 -3.49 12.43 1.72
CA ALA A 38 -2.82 13.71 1.91
C ALA A 38 -1.48 13.77 1.18
N ILE A 39 -0.65 12.71 1.22
CA ILE A 39 0.62 12.75 0.49
C ILE A 39 0.38 12.82 -1.03
N HIS A 40 -0.62 12.11 -1.57
CA HIS A 40 -0.93 12.19 -2.99
C HIS A 40 -1.43 13.60 -3.35
N GLN A 41 -2.31 14.19 -2.54
CA GLN A 41 -2.78 15.56 -2.74
C GLN A 41 -1.63 16.58 -2.69
N MET A 42 -0.70 16.43 -1.74
CA MET A 42 0.46 17.30 -1.63
C MET A 42 1.33 17.25 -2.89
N PHE A 43 1.56 16.06 -3.46
CA PHE A 43 2.30 15.92 -4.71
C PHE A 43 1.56 16.55 -5.89
N LEU A 44 0.24 16.37 -5.99
CA LEU A 44 -0.56 17.02 -7.03
C LEU A 44 -0.49 18.55 -6.90
N ASN A 45 -0.62 19.07 -5.68
CA ASN A 45 -0.54 20.51 -5.40
C ASN A 45 0.83 21.09 -5.75
N ARG A 46 1.91 20.41 -5.36
CA ARG A 46 3.28 20.92 -5.49
C ARG A 46 3.86 20.77 -6.90
N TYR A 47 3.62 19.63 -7.55
CA TYR A 47 4.28 19.29 -8.81
C TYR A 47 3.37 19.33 -10.03
N TYR A 48 2.04 19.30 -9.83
CA TYR A 48 1.05 19.27 -10.91
C TYR A 48 -0.11 20.25 -10.68
N PRO A 49 0.12 21.50 -10.23
CA PRO A 49 -0.95 22.40 -9.79
C PRO A 49 -1.99 22.69 -10.88
N ASN A 50 -1.55 22.75 -12.14
CA ASN A 50 -2.38 23.10 -13.31
C ASN A 50 -2.75 21.89 -14.17
N HIS A 51 -2.55 20.66 -13.69
CA HIS A 51 -2.83 19.48 -14.50
C HIS A 51 -4.36 19.31 -14.68
N PRO A 52 -4.87 19.13 -15.92
CA PRO A 52 -6.31 19.20 -16.22
C PRO A 52 -7.14 18.12 -15.52
N ARG A 53 -6.52 16.98 -15.15
CA ARG A 53 -7.20 15.90 -14.42
C ARG A 53 -7.19 16.06 -12.89
N LYS A 54 -6.51 17.09 -12.34
CA LYS A 54 -6.35 17.27 -10.89
C LYS A 54 -7.71 17.44 -10.18
N GLU A 55 -8.54 18.35 -10.68
CA GLU A 55 -9.88 18.62 -10.14
C GLU A 55 -10.76 17.36 -10.15
N LYS A 56 -10.59 16.51 -11.18
CA LYS A 56 -11.30 15.24 -11.27
C LYS A 56 -10.89 14.27 -10.16
N CYS A 57 -9.60 14.17 -9.83
CA CYS A 57 -9.15 13.36 -8.70
C CYS A 57 -9.66 13.92 -7.36
N GLU A 58 -9.68 15.24 -7.19
CA GLU A 58 -10.23 15.89 -5.98
C GLU A 58 -11.73 15.62 -5.80
N LYS A 59 -12.50 15.57 -6.89
CA LYS A 59 -13.91 15.16 -6.85
C LYS A 59 -14.10 13.70 -6.44
N ILE A 60 -13.20 12.80 -6.84
CA ILE A 60 -13.21 11.40 -6.37
C ILE A 60 -12.94 11.37 -4.86
N TRP A 61 -11.92 12.10 -4.40
CA TRP A 61 -11.61 12.22 -2.97
C TRP A 61 -12.80 12.76 -2.15
N ALA A 62 -13.47 13.79 -2.64
CA ALA A 62 -14.63 14.40 -1.97
C ALA A 62 -15.78 13.41 -1.73
N LYS A 63 -15.92 12.38 -2.58
CA LYS A 63 -16.96 11.34 -2.49
C LYS A 63 -16.48 10.04 -1.83
N THR A 64 -15.21 9.98 -1.44
CA THR A 64 -14.60 8.76 -0.91
C THR A 64 -15.12 8.46 0.49
N VAL A 65 -15.72 7.28 0.67
CA VAL A 65 -16.30 6.82 1.94
C VAL A 65 -15.69 5.51 2.46
N GLY A 66 -14.89 4.82 1.63
CA GLY A 66 -14.27 3.55 1.99
C GLY A 66 -12.98 3.24 1.23
N ILE A 67 -12.42 2.07 1.52
CA ILE A 67 -11.12 1.59 1.00
C ILE A 67 -11.13 1.45 -0.53
N GLU A 68 -12.26 1.06 -1.10
CA GLU A 68 -12.38 0.91 -2.55
C GLU A 68 -12.32 2.26 -3.26
N GLU A 69 -13.11 3.24 -2.81
CA GLU A 69 -13.11 4.60 -3.36
C GLU A 69 -11.77 5.30 -3.13
N HIS A 70 -11.14 5.07 -1.98
CA HIS A 70 -9.79 5.55 -1.67
C HIS A 70 -8.79 5.09 -2.72
N SER A 71 -8.91 3.84 -3.14
CA SER A 71 -8.04 3.26 -4.16
C SER A 71 -8.27 3.88 -5.54
N TYR A 72 -9.50 4.32 -5.85
CA TYR A 72 -9.78 5.13 -7.05
C TYR A 72 -9.11 6.49 -7.00
N TYR A 73 -9.15 7.18 -5.85
CA TYR A 73 -8.45 8.44 -5.67
C TYR A 73 -6.93 8.27 -5.85
N VAL A 74 -6.32 7.31 -5.14
CA VAL A 74 -4.89 7.01 -5.25
C VAL A 74 -4.51 6.65 -6.69
N GLY A 75 -5.32 5.84 -7.36
CA GLY A 75 -5.15 5.50 -8.78
C GLY A 75 -5.18 6.73 -9.69
N CYS A 76 -6.12 7.65 -9.46
CA CYS A 76 -6.24 8.90 -10.20
C CYS A 76 -5.01 9.78 -10.02
N ALA A 77 -4.59 10.04 -8.77
CA ALA A 77 -3.41 10.83 -8.47
C ALA A 77 -2.14 10.22 -9.11
N ARG A 78 -1.95 8.91 -8.99
CA ARG A 78 -0.82 8.19 -9.60
C ARG A 78 -0.84 8.24 -11.12
N SER A 79 -2.02 8.29 -11.75
CA SER A 79 -2.14 8.44 -13.21
C SER A 79 -1.73 9.83 -13.72
N ILE A 80 -1.76 10.86 -12.86
CA ILE A 80 -1.24 12.20 -13.16
C ILE A 80 0.27 12.25 -12.99
N MET A 81 0.79 11.57 -11.97
CA MET A 81 2.22 11.49 -11.69
C MET A 81 3.00 10.70 -12.77
N ASP A 82 2.31 9.97 -13.65
CA ASP A 82 2.83 9.29 -14.85
C ASP A 82 4.14 8.51 -14.66
N ASP A 83 4.11 7.52 -13.76
CA ASP A 83 5.26 6.68 -13.37
C ASP A 83 6.54 7.44 -12.94
N ARG A 84 6.49 8.77 -12.82
CA ARG A 84 7.58 9.59 -12.30
C ARG A 84 7.93 9.12 -10.91
N MET A 85 9.22 8.89 -10.72
CA MET A 85 9.81 8.38 -9.48
C MET A 85 10.54 9.47 -8.69
N GLU A 86 11.01 10.53 -9.35
CA GLU A 86 11.91 11.51 -8.73
C GLU A 86 11.28 12.90 -8.67
N PHE A 87 11.26 13.48 -7.48
CA PHE A 87 10.62 14.75 -7.16
C PHE A 87 11.53 15.56 -6.23
N ASP A 88 12.34 16.46 -6.79
CA ASP A 88 13.35 17.24 -6.08
C ASP A 88 14.29 16.34 -5.23
N LYS A 89 13.98 16.19 -3.94
CA LYS A 89 14.74 15.40 -2.95
C LYS A 89 14.01 14.13 -2.51
N ILE A 90 12.96 13.74 -3.23
CA ILE A 90 12.10 12.60 -2.92
C ILE A 90 12.19 11.59 -4.05
N ILE A 91 12.35 10.32 -3.70
CA ILE A 91 12.36 9.19 -4.64
C ILE A 91 11.27 8.22 -4.22
N ILE A 92 10.41 7.84 -5.18
CA ILE A 92 9.34 6.86 -5.02
C ILE A 92 9.72 5.63 -5.84
N TYR A 93 9.91 4.49 -5.18
CA TYR A 93 10.14 3.23 -5.88
C TYR A 93 8.81 2.59 -6.34
N PRO A 94 8.77 2.04 -7.56
CA PRO A 94 7.57 1.37 -8.06
C PRO A 94 7.35 0.04 -7.34
N LYS A 95 6.08 -0.40 -7.29
CA LYS A 95 5.73 -1.71 -6.73
C LYS A 95 6.48 -2.83 -7.48
N GLY A 96 7.11 -3.74 -6.75
CA GLY A 96 7.92 -4.83 -7.32
C GLY A 96 9.34 -4.42 -7.73
N SER A 97 9.77 -3.19 -7.45
CA SER A 97 11.19 -2.82 -7.58
C SER A 97 12.03 -3.59 -6.57
N HIS A 98 13.22 -4.06 -6.97
CA HIS A 98 14.21 -4.63 -6.05
C HIS A 98 14.74 -3.63 -5.00
N LYS A 99 14.45 -2.33 -5.17
CA LYS A 99 14.78 -1.27 -4.19
C LYS A 99 13.65 -1.04 -3.18
N ALA A 100 12.46 -1.60 -3.41
CA ALA A 100 11.38 -1.57 -2.42
C ALA A 100 11.54 -2.75 -1.45
N TRP A 101 11.26 -2.52 -0.16
CA TRP A 101 11.46 -3.52 0.90
C TRP A 101 10.18 -3.90 1.65
N VAL A 102 9.08 -3.19 1.43
CA VAL A 102 7.74 -3.55 1.94
C VAL A 102 6.75 -3.59 0.79
N ARG A 103 5.85 -4.56 0.81
CA ARG A 103 4.68 -4.61 -0.08
C ARG A 103 3.48 -5.22 0.61
N ASP A 104 2.29 -4.87 0.14
CA ASP A 104 1.05 -5.46 0.63
C ASP A 104 0.99 -6.96 0.30
N ILE A 105 0.57 -7.78 1.28
CA ILE A 105 0.51 -9.24 1.13
C ILE A 105 -0.52 -9.71 0.09
N TRP A 106 -1.61 -8.95 -0.06
CA TRP A 106 -2.70 -9.27 -0.99
C TRP A 106 -2.31 -9.15 -2.46
N LEU A 107 -1.22 -8.46 -2.80
CA LEU A 107 -0.74 -8.31 -4.19
C LEU A 107 -0.42 -9.67 -4.84
N THR A 108 -0.09 -10.66 -4.03
CA THR A 108 0.36 -11.99 -4.47
C THR A 108 -0.40 -13.13 -3.81
N GLN A 109 -1.54 -12.83 -3.16
CA GLN A 109 -2.31 -13.83 -2.40
C GLN A 109 -1.42 -14.58 -1.41
N SER A 110 -0.67 -13.82 -0.61
CA SER A 110 0.22 -14.34 0.44
C SER A 110 1.49 -15.03 -0.01
N GLU A 111 1.71 -15.19 -1.30
CA GLU A 111 2.99 -15.69 -1.78
C GLU A 111 4.10 -14.65 -1.61
N TRP A 112 5.29 -15.11 -1.23
CA TRP A 112 6.45 -14.28 -1.02
C TRP A 112 7.74 -15.00 -1.39
N ALA A 113 8.82 -14.25 -1.52
CA ALA A 113 10.12 -14.77 -1.93
C ALA A 113 11.23 -14.24 -1.01
N PRO A 114 12.42 -14.85 -1.00
CA PRO A 114 13.51 -14.45 -0.11
C PRO A 114 13.94 -12.97 -0.20
N ARG A 115 13.67 -12.27 -1.31
CA ARG A 115 13.93 -10.83 -1.42
C ARG A 115 12.94 -9.94 -0.65
N ASP A 116 11.77 -10.48 -0.31
CA ASP A 116 10.75 -9.73 0.44
C ASP A 116 11.23 -9.57 1.89
N PHE A 117 11.55 -8.34 2.28
CA PHE A 117 11.97 -8.05 3.65
C PHE A 117 10.77 -8.00 4.62
N MET A 118 9.65 -7.38 4.20
CA MET A 118 8.44 -7.30 5.02
C MET A 118 7.17 -7.31 4.16
N LEU A 119 6.16 -8.04 4.62
CA LEU A 119 4.81 -8.04 4.05
C LEU A 119 3.90 -7.19 4.94
N HIS A 120 3.26 -6.19 4.34
CA HIS A 120 2.28 -5.32 5.00
C HIS A 120 0.86 -5.89 4.87
N ASP A 121 -0.07 -5.34 5.68
CA ASP A 121 -1.49 -5.72 5.74
C ASP A 121 -1.70 -7.15 6.24
N LEU A 122 -0.86 -7.61 7.18
CA LEU A 122 -1.06 -8.83 7.95
C LEU A 122 -1.85 -8.49 9.23
N GLU A 123 -3.16 -8.69 9.17
CA GLU A 123 -4.07 -8.37 10.27
C GLU A 123 -4.49 -9.64 11.02
N GLU A 124 -4.45 -9.61 12.37
CA GLU A 124 -4.74 -10.77 13.22
C GLU A 124 -6.10 -11.39 12.90
N TYR A 125 -7.15 -10.57 12.78
CA TYR A 125 -8.50 -11.06 12.51
C TYR A 125 -8.64 -11.75 11.13
N LYS A 126 -7.80 -11.41 10.14
CA LYS A 126 -7.75 -12.10 8.83
C LYS A 126 -6.99 -13.42 8.90
N ILE A 127 -6.08 -13.55 9.87
CA ILE A 127 -5.27 -14.75 10.11
C ILE A 127 -6.05 -15.76 10.97
N THR A 128 -6.82 -15.29 11.94
CA THR A 128 -7.51 -16.13 12.94
C THR A 128 -8.95 -16.49 12.57
N ASN A 129 -9.63 -15.73 11.71
CA ASN A 129 -11.00 -16.03 11.28
C ASN A 129 -11.06 -16.84 9.96
N ASP A 130 -12.13 -17.64 9.83
CA ASP A 130 -12.40 -18.58 8.73
C ASP A 130 -12.41 -17.88 7.34
N PRO A 131 -11.72 -18.44 6.31
CA PRO A 131 -11.67 -17.93 4.94
C PRO A 131 -13.02 -17.53 4.31
N ILE A 132 -14.13 -18.10 4.78
CA ILE A 132 -15.47 -17.88 4.22
C ILE A 132 -15.91 -16.40 4.31
N GLN A 133 -15.44 -15.62 5.29
CA GLN A 133 -15.82 -14.20 5.42
C GLN A 133 -15.01 -13.23 4.56
N LEU A 134 -13.93 -13.67 3.92
CA LEU A 134 -12.99 -12.78 3.22
C LEU A 134 -13.20 -12.69 1.68
N ASN A 135 -14.16 -13.45 1.13
CA ASN A 135 -14.38 -13.61 -0.31
C ASN A 135 -14.96 -12.40 -1.07
N VAL A 136 -15.12 -11.24 -0.42
CA VAL A 136 -15.80 -10.08 -1.03
C VAL A 136 -14.83 -8.93 -1.39
N SER A 137 -13.56 -8.99 -0.97
CA SER A 137 -12.60 -7.88 -1.17
C SER A 137 -11.53 -8.18 -2.23
N PRO A 138 -11.21 -7.24 -3.15
CA PRO A 138 -10.07 -7.37 -4.07
C PRO A 138 -8.70 -7.34 -3.36
N TYR A 139 -8.70 -7.05 -2.06
CA TYR A 139 -7.53 -6.98 -1.16
C TYR A 139 -7.40 -8.21 -0.25
N ASN A 140 -8.09 -9.31 -0.58
CA ASN A 140 -8.00 -10.54 0.20
C ASN A 140 -6.68 -11.31 -0.03
N TYR A 141 -6.26 -12.08 0.98
CA TYR A 141 -5.08 -12.93 0.97
C TYR A 141 -5.31 -14.16 1.86
N SER A 142 -4.62 -15.26 1.59
CA SER A 142 -4.74 -16.50 2.38
C SER A 142 -3.85 -16.45 3.62
N ASN A 143 -4.21 -17.11 4.73
CA ASN A 143 -3.29 -17.18 5.88
C ASN A 143 -1.94 -17.81 5.46
N PRO A 144 -0.80 -17.08 5.51
CA PRO A 144 0.50 -17.60 5.09
C PRO A 144 1.16 -18.51 6.13
N PHE A 145 0.56 -18.66 7.31
CA PHE A 145 1.12 -19.39 8.43
C PHE A 145 0.59 -20.83 8.49
N LEU A 146 1.32 -21.68 9.19
CA LEU A 146 0.83 -23.01 9.55
C LEU A 146 -0.34 -22.87 10.54
N SER A 147 -1.25 -23.85 10.54
CA SER A 147 -2.44 -23.85 11.41
C SER A 147 -2.11 -23.89 12.90
N ASP A 148 -0.90 -24.34 13.26
CA ASP A 148 -0.38 -24.37 14.63
C ASP A 148 0.44 -23.13 15.00
N ALA A 149 0.48 -22.11 14.14
CA ALA A 149 1.16 -20.85 14.46
C ALA A 149 0.44 -20.14 15.62
N VAL A 150 1.22 -19.76 16.64
CA VAL A 150 0.71 -19.10 17.84
C VAL A 150 1.22 -17.66 17.89
N PHE A 151 0.30 -16.71 17.70
CA PHE A 151 0.55 -15.27 17.80
C PHE A 151 0.12 -14.77 19.16
N HIS A 152 0.97 -14.95 20.17
CA HIS A 152 0.73 -14.37 21.48
C HIS A 152 1.92 -13.51 21.87
N SER A 153 1.68 -12.27 22.28
CA SER A 153 2.73 -11.30 22.62
C SER A 153 3.70 -11.83 23.68
N ALA A 154 3.23 -12.67 24.61
CA ALA A 154 4.08 -13.32 25.60
C ALA A 154 5.12 -14.30 25.00
N PHE A 155 4.83 -14.93 23.86
CA PHE A 155 5.73 -15.86 23.18
C PHE A 155 6.62 -15.18 22.14
N CYS A 156 6.26 -13.97 21.69
CA CYS A 156 7.06 -13.14 20.79
C CYS A 156 8.21 -12.40 21.51
N THR A 157 8.91 -13.08 22.43
CA THR A 157 10.06 -12.53 23.16
C THR A 157 11.36 -13.19 22.69
N PHE A 158 12.48 -12.48 22.78
CA PHE A 158 13.79 -13.05 22.45
C PHE A 158 14.16 -14.12 23.50
N PRO A 159 14.69 -15.31 23.10
CA PRO A 159 15.10 -15.70 21.74
C PRO A 159 14.02 -16.39 20.91
N ASP A 160 12.91 -16.81 21.53
CA ASP A 160 11.93 -17.72 20.91
C ASP A 160 10.96 -17.05 19.94
N GLY A 161 10.97 -15.72 19.82
CA GLY A 161 10.03 -14.97 18.98
C GLY A 161 10.05 -15.37 17.50
N LEU A 162 11.16 -15.94 17.00
CA LEU A 162 11.22 -16.49 15.63
C LEU A 162 10.34 -17.74 15.46
N ASN A 163 10.13 -18.52 16.52
CA ASN A 163 9.32 -19.73 16.50
C ASN A 163 7.81 -19.44 16.39
N CYS A 164 7.38 -18.19 16.63
CA CYS A 164 6.00 -17.75 16.45
C CYS A 164 5.62 -17.56 14.97
N TRP A 165 6.60 -17.36 14.08
CA TRP A 165 6.37 -17.07 12.67
C TRP A 165 6.57 -18.31 11.80
N LYS A 166 5.79 -19.37 12.07
CA LYS A 166 5.84 -20.61 11.29
C LYS A 166 5.10 -20.44 9.95
N TYR A 167 5.84 -20.07 8.91
CA TYR A 167 5.29 -19.92 7.57
C TYR A 167 4.97 -21.26 6.91
N ASN A 168 3.85 -21.31 6.18
CA ASN A 168 3.54 -22.39 5.26
C ASN A 168 4.43 -22.26 4.00
N SER A 169 5.36 -23.19 3.84
CA SER A 169 6.34 -23.20 2.74
C SER A 169 5.72 -23.18 1.35
N THR A 170 4.45 -23.57 1.19
CA THR A 170 3.76 -23.50 -0.11
C THR A 170 3.60 -22.08 -0.64
N PHE A 171 3.60 -21.06 0.24
CA PHE A 171 3.59 -19.64 -0.15
C PHE A 171 4.97 -19.09 -0.50
N ILE A 172 6.06 -19.82 -0.22
CA ILE A 172 7.41 -19.40 -0.55
C ILE A 172 7.69 -19.73 -2.02
N LYS A 173 7.97 -18.70 -2.83
CA LYS A 173 8.18 -18.78 -4.27
C LYS A 173 9.51 -18.17 -4.69
N SER A 174 9.88 -18.38 -5.95
CA SER A 174 11.03 -17.72 -6.56
C SER A 174 10.75 -16.25 -6.85
N ASP A 175 11.81 -15.47 -7.03
CA ASP A 175 11.66 -14.04 -7.23
C ASP A 175 10.82 -13.70 -8.47
N LYS A 176 11.12 -14.42 -9.56
CA LYS A 176 10.42 -14.33 -10.85
C LYS A 176 8.91 -14.51 -10.72
N ILE A 177 8.48 -15.55 -9.99
CA ILE A 177 7.05 -15.85 -9.81
C ILE A 177 6.34 -14.70 -9.09
N VAL A 178 6.94 -14.20 -8.01
CA VAL A 178 6.37 -13.09 -7.23
C VAL A 178 6.35 -11.80 -8.06
N ASP A 179 7.41 -11.50 -8.83
CA ASP A 179 7.46 -10.30 -9.69
C ASP A 179 6.42 -10.34 -10.80
N GLU A 180 6.20 -11.49 -11.43
CA GLU A 180 5.17 -11.67 -12.45
C GLU A 180 3.77 -11.44 -11.86
N LYS A 181 3.52 -11.94 -10.64
CA LYS A 181 2.25 -11.70 -9.93
C LYS A 181 2.05 -10.22 -9.60
N ILE A 182 3.06 -9.54 -9.04
CA ILE A 182 3.00 -8.11 -8.72
C ILE A 182 2.74 -7.29 -10.00
N LYS A 183 3.46 -7.57 -11.09
CA LYS A 183 3.28 -6.90 -12.39
C LYS A 183 1.86 -7.08 -12.92
N ARG A 184 1.37 -8.32 -12.93
CA ARG A 184 0.00 -8.65 -13.38
C ARG A 184 -1.04 -7.90 -12.55
N LYS A 185 -0.96 -7.97 -11.22
CA LYS A 185 -1.93 -7.32 -10.34
C LYS A 185 -1.88 -5.80 -10.45
N THR A 186 -0.69 -5.21 -10.55
CA THR A 186 -0.53 -3.76 -10.75
C THR A 186 -1.15 -3.30 -12.06
N LYS A 187 -0.98 -4.07 -13.15
CA LYS A 187 -1.61 -3.80 -14.45
C LYS A 187 -3.14 -3.89 -14.38
N GLU A 188 -3.67 -4.94 -13.75
CA GLU A 188 -5.10 -5.13 -13.53
C GLU A 188 -5.72 -3.93 -12.78
N LEU A 189 -5.11 -3.51 -11.67
CA LEU A 189 -5.57 -2.39 -10.87
C LEU A 189 -5.51 -1.07 -11.67
N ARG A 190 -4.42 -0.81 -12.39
CA ARG A 190 -4.30 0.40 -13.23
C ARG A 190 -5.42 0.47 -14.26
N LEU A 191 -5.75 -0.65 -14.92
CA LEU A 191 -6.86 -0.71 -15.89
C LEU A 191 -8.23 -0.49 -15.20
N ARG A 192 -8.46 -1.10 -14.04
CA ARG A 192 -9.68 -0.88 -13.24
C ARG A 192 -9.85 0.60 -12.88
N TYR A 193 -8.78 1.25 -12.43
CA TYR A 193 -8.82 2.65 -12.02
C TYR A 193 -9.02 3.60 -13.21
N LEU A 194 -8.34 3.37 -14.33
CA LEU A 194 -8.55 4.18 -15.54
C LEU A 194 -9.98 4.10 -16.04
N LYS A 195 -10.57 2.89 -16.07
CA LYS A 195 -11.98 2.71 -16.42
C LYS A 195 -12.91 3.51 -15.50
N TYR A 196 -12.66 3.49 -14.19
CA TYR A 196 -13.46 4.25 -13.22
C TYR A 196 -13.32 5.77 -13.43
N ILE A 197 -12.09 6.24 -13.67
CA ILE A 197 -11.83 7.65 -13.96
C ILE A 197 -12.57 8.04 -15.23
N ASP A 198 -12.51 7.29 -16.32
CA ASP A 198 -13.11 7.67 -17.61
C ASP A 198 -14.66 7.74 -17.59
N ILE A 199 -15.31 7.13 -16.60
CA ILE A 199 -16.77 7.12 -16.45
C ILE A 199 -17.29 8.31 -15.60
N LEU A 200 -16.43 8.96 -14.81
CA LEU A 200 -16.76 10.12 -13.96
C LEU A 200 -16.50 11.47 -14.65
#